data_AF-A0A7V2PLX1-F1
#
_entry.id   AF-A0A7V2PLX1-F1
#
_cell.length_a   1.000
_cell.length_b   1.000
_cell.length_c   1.000
_cell.angle_alpha   90.00
_cell.angle_beta   90.00
_cell.angle_gamma   90.00
#
_symmetry.space_group_name_H-M   'P 1'
#
loop_
_entity.id
_entity.type
_entity.pdbx_description
1 polymer ?
#
loop_
_entity_poly.entity_id
_entity_poly.type
_entity_poly.pdbx_seq_one_letter_code
_entity_poly.pdbx_strand_id
1 'polypeptide(L)'
;MVVSHEFEPKILGFLCNWCCYAGADLAGVSRYQYPPNMRVIRVMCSGRVDPKFIFRAFLKGADGVFIGGCWLDECHYVTEGNYHALEMTKLCKKLLEQIGLNPERLRIEWVSASEGIRFAELVTSFTKQLKEMGPLGIGEGKDPEQLKRDLESVESYVRKKLTSYYIDPEKCQGCMICLRKCPVEAIIGGKNLIHVIDQDKCIGCGICFQSCPPRFEAVRRILAEPVPPPIPEEARTIAREG
;
A
#
# COMPACT_ATOMS: atom_id res chain seq x y z
N MET A 1 -30.13 11.71 32.11
CA MET A 1 -28.79 11.09 32.19
C MET A 1 -28.30 10.92 30.76
N VAL A 2 -27.36 11.75 30.32
CA VAL A 2 -26.73 11.57 29.01
C VAL A 2 -25.84 10.35 29.15
N VAL A 3 -26.21 9.24 28.50
CA VAL A 3 -25.37 8.05 28.45
C VAL A 3 -24.15 8.45 27.64
N SER A 4 -23.03 8.75 28.30
CA SER A 4 -21.75 8.89 27.63
C SER A 4 -21.40 7.53 27.05
N HIS A 5 -21.67 7.32 25.76
CA HIS A 5 -21.26 6.09 25.10
C HIS A 5 -19.74 5.97 25.22
N GLU A 6 -19.31 4.88 25.85
CA GLU A 6 -17.91 4.53 25.99
C GLU A 6 -17.30 4.39 24.59
N PHE A 7 -16.12 4.97 24.38
CA PHE A 7 -15.47 4.98 23.09
C PHE A 7 -15.11 3.55 22.65
N GLU A 8 -15.63 3.14 21.50
CA GLU A 8 -15.31 1.86 20.87
C GLU A 8 -14.48 2.10 19.61
N PRO A 9 -13.19 1.72 19.60
CA PRO A 9 -12.30 1.99 18.48
C PRO A 9 -12.70 1.17 17.25
N LYS A 10 -12.55 1.77 16.07
CA LYS A 10 -12.73 1.09 14.78
C LYS A 10 -11.38 0.59 14.26
N ILE A 11 -11.23 -0.72 14.14
CA ILE A 11 -9.97 -1.33 13.70
C ILE A 11 -10.14 -1.94 12.31
N LEU A 12 -9.26 -1.59 11.38
CA LEU A 12 -9.15 -2.28 10.09
C LEU A 12 -7.95 -3.22 10.10
N GLY A 13 -8.20 -4.52 9.94
CA GLY A 13 -7.18 -5.56 9.92
C GLY A 13 -6.89 -6.05 8.50
N PHE A 14 -5.63 -6.10 8.08
CA PHE A 14 -5.19 -6.79 6.87
C PHE A 14 -4.52 -8.10 7.25
N LEU A 15 -5.15 -9.23 6.95
CA LEU A 15 -4.62 -10.54 7.35
C LEU A 15 -4.14 -11.32 6.13
N CYS A 16 -2.93 -11.87 6.22
CA CYS A 16 -2.43 -12.80 5.21
C CYS A 16 -3.27 -14.08 5.20
N ASN A 17 -3.56 -14.59 4.00
CA ASN A 17 -4.43 -15.74 3.80
C ASN A 17 -3.90 -17.01 4.50
N TRP A 18 -2.58 -17.22 4.44
CA TRP A 18 -1.98 -18.51 4.79
C TRP A 18 -1.82 -18.75 6.28
N CYS A 19 -1.49 -17.72 7.07
CA CYS A 19 -1.19 -17.88 8.48
C CYS A 19 -2.18 -17.12 9.35
N CYS A 20 -2.14 -15.78 9.33
CA CYS A 20 -2.90 -14.98 10.29
C CYS A 20 -4.41 -15.07 10.07
N TYR A 21 -4.89 -15.13 8.82
CA TYR A 21 -6.32 -15.35 8.54
C TYR A 21 -6.76 -16.75 9.01
N ALA A 22 -5.94 -17.79 8.78
CA ALA A 22 -6.22 -19.13 9.30
C ALA A 22 -6.18 -19.19 10.84
N GLY A 23 -5.29 -18.44 11.48
CA GLY A 23 -5.25 -18.28 12.94
C GLY A 23 -6.52 -17.59 13.46
N ALA A 24 -7.05 -16.60 12.74
CA ALA A 24 -8.34 -15.97 13.05
C ALA A 24 -9.51 -16.96 12.91
N ASP A 25 -9.52 -17.78 11.86
CA ASP A 25 -10.51 -18.85 11.67
C ASP A 25 -10.43 -19.87 12.81
N LEU A 26 -9.22 -20.28 13.20
CA LEU A 26 -9.01 -21.18 14.34
C LEU A 26 -9.50 -20.56 15.65
N ALA A 27 -9.32 -19.26 15.86
CA ALA A 27 -9.87 -18.56 17.02
C ALA A 27 -11.41 -18.66 17.06
N GLY A 28 -12.05 -18.53 15.90
CA GLY A 28 -13.49 -18.74 15.75
C GLY A 28 -13.95 -20.17 16.03
N VAL A 29 -13.28 -21.17 15.44
CA VAL A 29 -13.58 -22.60 15.64
C VAL A 29 -13.39 -23.00 17.11
N SER A 30 -12.32 -22.53 17.74
CA SER A 30 -11.99 -22.77 19.15
C SER A 30 -12.79 -21.88 20.12
N ARG A 31 -13.65 -20.99 19.60
CA ARG A 31 -14.53 -20.10 20.37
C ARG A 31 -13.78 -19.15 21.30
N TYR A 32 -12.54 -18.79 20.99
CA TYR A 32 -11.81 -17.77 21.75
C TYR A 32 -12.49 -16.42 21.57
N GLN A 33 -12.89 -15.81 22.68
CA GLN A 33 -13.58 -14.52 22.67
C GLN A 33 -12.55 -13.39 22.59
N TYR A 34 -12.84 -12.39 21.77
CA TYR A 34 -12.07 -11.16 21.65
C TYR A 34 -13.02 -10.01 21.23
N PRO A 35 -12.64 -8.73 21.42
CA PRO A 35 -13.50 -7.61 21.10
C PRO A 35 -13.93 -7.57 19.61
N PRO A 36 -15.19 -7.23 19.30
CA PRO A 36 -15.73 -7.24 17.93
C PRO A 36 -15.35 -6.00 17.10
N ASN A 37 -14.36 -5.23 17.55
CA ASN A 37 -13.96 -3.94 17.01
C ASN A 37 -13.20 -4.01 15.69
N MET A 38 -12.65 -5.18 15.35
CA MET A 38 -11.83 -5.37 14.17
C MET A 38 -12.62 -5.93 12.98
N ARG A 39 -12.51 -5.25 11.84
CA ARG A 39 -12.99 -5.74 10.53
C ARG A 39 -11.82 -6.16 9.68
N VAL A 40 -11.89 -7.34 9.09
CA VAL A 40 -10.76 -7.94 8.37
C VAL A 40 -10.93 -7.80 6.86
N ILE A 41 -9.84 -7.41 6.19
CA ILE A 41 -9.61 -7.54 4.76
C ILE A 41 -8.59 -8.65 4.57
N ARG A 42 -8.97 -9.70 3.84
CA ARG A 42 -8.05 -10.79 3.49
C ARG A 42 -7.15 -10.38 2.33
N VAL A 43 -5.85 -10.60 2.49
CA VAL A 43 -4.84 -10.44 1.42
C VAL A 43 -4.03 -11.73 1.30
N MET A 44 -3.44 -12.01 0.14
CA MET A 44 -2.66 -13.25 -0.02
C MET A 44 -1.39 -13.25 0.84
N CYS A 45 -0.72 -12.12 0.95
CA CYS A 45 0.50 -11.92 1.75
C CYS A 45 0.43 -10.57 2.47
N SER A 46 1.04 -10.46 3.65
CA SER A 46 1.19 -9.17 4.34
C SER A 46 2.00 -8.17 3.50
N GLY A 47 2.93 -8.64 2.67
CA GLY A 47 3.67 -7.82 1.71
C GLY A 47 2.79 -7.14 0.64
N ARG A 48 1.53 -7.55 0.49
CA ARG A 48 0.56 -6.89 -0.40
C ARG A 48 -0.01 -5.60 0.19
N VAL A 49 0.13 -5.40 1.50
CA VAL A 49 -0.37 -4.23 2.22
C VAL A 49 0.49 -3.03 1.86
N ASP A 50 0.04 -2.29 0.86
CA ASP A 50 0.66 -1.05 0.44
C ASP A 50 0.42 0.06 1.49
N PRO A 51 1.43 0.89 1.80
CA PRO A 51 1.28 2.04 2.68
C PRO A 51 0.05 2.93 2.39
N LYS A 52 -0.36 3.06 1.11
CA LYS A 52 -1.57 3.79 0.73
C LYS A 52 -2.82 3.22 1.41
N PHE A 53 -2.95 1.90 1.55
CA PHE A 53 -4.11 1.30 2.20
C PHE A 53 -4.17 1.66 3.69
N ILE A 54 -3.02 1.78 4.34
CA ILE A 54 -2.91 2.18 5.75
C ILE A 54 -3.41 3.62 5.93
N PHE A 55 -2.86 4.57 5.18
CA PHE A 55 -3.28 5.98 5.28
C PHE A 55 -4.71 6.21 4.81
N ARG A 56 -5.17 5.46 3.80
CA ARG A 56 -6.57 5.46 3.38
C ARG A 56 -7.51 5.01 4.50
N ALA A 57 -7.11 4.02 5.30
CA ALA A 57 -7.90 3.54 6.42
C ALA A 57 -8.05 4.61 7.50
N PHE A 58 -6.96 5.29 7.88
CA PHE A 58 -7.00 6.42 8.80
C PHE A 58 -7.85 7.58 8.25
N LEU A 59 -7.71 7.91 6.97
CA LEU A 59 -8.50 8.96 6.32
C LEU A 59 -10.01 8.63 6.32
N LYS A 60 -10.37 7.35 6.31
CA LYS A 60 -11.75 6.87 6.43
C LYS A 60 -12.24 6.74 7.87
N GLY A 61 -11.43 7.13 8.85
CA GLY A 61 -11.80 7.17 10.27
C GLY A 61 -11.58 5.86 11.01
N ALA A 62 -10.61 5.03 10.59
CA ALA A 62 -10.13 3.93 11.43
C ALA A 62 -9.29 4.49 12.59
N ASP A 63 -9.56 4.06 13.81
CA ASP A 63 -8.80 4.46 15.00
C ASP A 63 -7.48 3.68 15.12
N GLY A 64 -7.41 2.51 14.49
CA GLY A 64 -6.19 1.73 14.36
C GLY A 64 -6.19 0.82 13.13
N VAL A 65 -4.99 0.50 12.66
CA VAL A 65 -4.74 -0.42 11.55
C VAL A 65 -3.90 -1.58 12.05
N PHE A 66 -4.37 -2.80 11.81
CA PHE A 66 -3.69 -4.04 12.18
C PHE A 66 -3.22 -4.77 10.92
N ILE A 67 -1.98 -5.27 10.90
CA ILE A 67 -1.44 -6.08 9.82
C ILE A 67 -1.01 -7.42 10.41
N GLY A 68 -1.65 -8.50 9.97
CA GLY A 68 -1.36 -9.86 10.40
C GLY A 68 -0.61 -10.64 9.33
N GLY A 69 0.58 -11.12 9.65
CA GLY A 69 1.42 -11.91 8.74
C GLY A 69 1.78 -13.29 9.29
N CYS A 70 2.45 -14.08 8.44
CA CYS A 70 3.18 -15.27 8.90
C CYS A 70 4.42 -14.83 9.68
N TRP A 71 4.90 -15.68 10.60
CA TRP A 71 6.19 -15.49 11.24
C TRP A 71 7.29 -15.19 10.22
N LEU A 72 8.24 -14.34 10.62
CA LEU A 72 9.42 -14.09 9.81
C LEU A 72 10.10 -15.43 9.51
N ASP A 73 10.59 -15.56 8.28
CA ASP A 73 11.16 -16.79 7.72
C ASP A 73 10.16 -17.92 7.37
N GLU A 74 8.88 -17.80 7.74
CA GLU A 74 7.82 -18.78 7.45
C GLU A 74 6.80 -18.30 6.39
N CYS A 75 7.15 -17.29 5.61
CA CYS A 75 6.26 -16.74 4.59
C CYS A 75 6.00 -17.75 3.47
N HIS A 76 4.72 -17.96 3.13
CA HIS A 76 4.30 -18.86 2.04
C HIS A 76 4.89 -18.49 0.66
N TYR A 77 5.14 -17.20 0.42
CA TYR A 77 5.65 -16.68 -0.86
C TYR A 77 7.14 -16.35 -0.82
N VAL A 78 7.92 -17.13 -0.07
CA VAL A 78 9.32 -16.81 0.28
C VAL A 78 9.39 -15.60 1.24
N THR A 79 10.49 -15.50 1.97
CA THR A 79 10.64 -14.60 3.12
C THR A 79 10.50 -13.12 2.76
N GLU A 80 10.75 -12.68 1.54
CA GLU A 80 10.78 -11.24 1.22
C GLU A 80 9.46 -10.48 1.51
N GLY A 81 8.30 -11.14 1.40
CA GLY A 81 7.00 -10.48 1.52
C GLY A 81 6.69 -9.94 2.93
N ASN A 82 6.89 -10.73 3.97
CA ASN A 82 6.62 -10.29 5.35
C ASN A 82 7.73 -9.38 5.89
N TYR A 83 8.97 -9.55 5.45
CA TYR A 83 10.05 -8.60 5.72
C TYR A 83 9.77 -7.22 5.11
N HIS A 84 9.34 -7.18 3.84
CA HIS A 84 8.92 -5.92 3.20
C HIS A 84 7.77 -5.25 3.97
N ALA A 85 6.77 -6.03 4.41
CA ALA A 85 5.67 -5.50 5.23
C ALA A 85 6.16 -4.90 6.56
N LEU A 86 7.13 -5.54 7.22
CA LEU A 86 7.75 -5.04 8.45
C LEU A 86 8.48 -3.70 8.22
N GLU A 87 9.29 -3.63 7.18
CA GLU A 87 10.03 -2.42 6.82
C GLU A 87 9.10 -1.26 6.45
N MET A 88 8.09 -1.53 5.61
CA MET A 88 7.09 -0.54 5.23
C MET A 88 6.26 -0.07 6.43
N THR A 89 5.92 -0.97 7.36
CA THR A 89 5.22 -0.62 8.60
C THR A 89 6.07 0.33 9.45
N LYS A 90 7.37 0.06 9.61
CA LYS A 90 8.30 0.95 10.34
C LYS A 90 8.38 2.33 9.69
N LEU A 91 8.41 2.40 8.35
CA LEU A 91 8.38 3.67 7.63
C LEU A 91 7.04 4.42 7.86
N CYS A 92 5.91 3.72 7.79
CA CYS A 92 4.60 4.31 8.04
C CYS A 92 4.46 4.83 9.47
N LYS A 93 5.01 4.13 10.47
CA LYS A 93 5.06 4.61 11.86
C LYS A 93 5.77 5.96 11.97
N LYS A 94 6.93 6.13 11.32
CA LYS A 94 7.63 7.43 11.29
C LYS A 94 6.79 8.52 10.61
N LEU A 95 6.07 8.19 9.53
CA LEU A 95 5.18 9.15 8.87
C LEU A 95 4.01 9.57 9.78
N LEU A 96 3.45 8.64 10.56
CA LEU A 96 2.42 8.94 11.57
C LEU A 96 2.95 9.90 12.64
N GLU A 97 4.16 9.65 13.16
CA GLU A 97 4.83 10.55 14.10
C GLU A 97 5.02 11.95 13.53
N GLN A 98 5.46 12.05 12.26
CA GLN A 98 5.70 13.34 11.59
C GLN A 98 4.44 14.20 11.48
N ILE A 99 3.28 13.58 11.21
CA ILE A 99 2.02 14.33 11.22
C ILE A 99 1.52 14.58 12.64
N GLY A 100 2.08 13.94 13.67
CA GLY A 100 1.70 14.07 15.09
C GLY A 100 0.65 13.06 15.56
N LEU A 101 0.50 11.93 14.86
CA LEU A 101 -0.31 10.80 15.33
C LEU A 101 0.56 9.81 16.11
N ASN A 102 -0.05 9.10 17.06
CA ASN A 102 0.65 8.04 17.77
C ASN A 102 0.97 6.88 16.80
N PRO A 103 2.26 6.50 16.62
CA PRO A 103 2.67 5.41 15.73
C PRO A 103 2.08 4.05 16.13
N GLU A 104 1.73 3.88 17.40
CA GLU A 104 1.15 2.65 17.92
C GLU A 104 -0.30 2.42 17.48
N ARG A 105 -0.93 3.37 16.78
CA ARG A 105 -2.18 3.14 16.05
C ARG A 105 -2.02 2.21 14.84
N LEU A 106 -0.79 1.97 14.39
CA LEU A 106 -0.45 1.00 13.36
C LEU A 106 0.32 -0.15 14.00
N ARG A 107 -0.23 -1.37 13.96
CA ARG A 107 0.41 -2.56 14.53
C ARG A 107 0.59 -3.64 13.47
N ILE A 108 1.77 -4.22 13.40
CA ILE A 108 2.05 -5.43 12.63
C ILE A 108 2.38 -6.56 13.60
N GLU A 109 1.77 -7.73 13.39
CA GLU A 109 1.94 -8.90 14.23
C GLU A 109 2.06 -10.18 13.41
N TRP A 110 2.68 -11.18 14.03
CA TRP A 110 2.92 -12.48 13.43
C TRP A 110 2.12 -13.55 14.17
N VAL A 111 1.39 -14.35 13.39
CA VAL A 111 0.50 -15.40 13.87
C VAL A 111 0.56 -16.57 12.89
N SER A 112 0.87 -17.76 13.39
CA SER A 112 0.79 -19.00 12.61
C SER A 112 -0.66 -19.47 12.44
N ALA A 113 -0.91 -20.39 11.52
CA ALA A 113 -2.26 -20.95 11.34
C ALA A 113 -2.79 -21.71 12.58
N SER A 114 -1.90 -22.18 13.47
CA SER A 114 -2.26 -22.91 14.68
C SER A 114 -2.38 -22.03 15.94
N GLU A 115 -2.14 -20.73 15.81
CA GLU A 115 -2.06 -19.78 16.93
C GLU A 115 -3.34 -18.97 17.15
N GLY A 116 -4.49 -19.65 17.21
CA GLY A 116 -5.79 -18.98 17.39
C GLY A 116 -5.92 -18.21 18.71
N ILE A 117 -5.34 -18.71 19.80
CA ILE A 117 -5.36 -18.02 21.10
C ILE A 117 -4.55 -16.72 21.07
N ARG A 118 -3.36 -16.77 20.47
CA ARG A 118 -2.49 -15.61 20.27
C ARG A 118 -3.19 -14.54 19.43
N PHE A 119 -3.89 -14.93 18.37
CA PHE A 119 -4.69 -13.98 17.58
C PHE A 119 -5.71 -13.23 18.45
N ALA A 120 -6.49 -13.96 19.26
CA ALA A 120 -7.48 -13.36 20.16
C ALA A 120 -6.83 -12.41 21.18
N GLU A 121 -5.70 -12.79 21.77
CA GLU A 121 -4.92 -11.97 22.71
C GLU A 121 -4.38 -10.69 22.06
N LEU A 122 -3.84 -10.79 20.84
CA LEU A 122 -3.31 -9.66 20.09
C LEU A 122 -4.41 -8.65 19.73
N VAL A 123 -5.58 -9.12 19.25
CA VAL A 123 -6.72 -8.24 18.96
C VAL A 123 -7.25 -7.58 20.22
N THR A 124 -7.34 -8.34 21.32
CA THR A 124 -7.78 -7.82 22.62
C THR A 124 -6.82 -6.75 23.15
N SER A 125 -5.52 -7.02 23.14
CA SER A 125 -4.50 -6.08 23.61
C SER A 125 -4.45 -4.82 22.74
N PHE A 126 -4.61 -4.95 21.42
CA PHE A 126 -4.64 -3.81 20.51
C PHE A 126 -5.89 -2.95 20.72
N THR A 127 -7.06 -3.58 20.89
CA THR A 127 -8.30 -2.87 21.18
C THR A 127 -8.19 -2.09 22.49
N LYS A 128 -7.64 -2.69 23.55
CA LYS A 128 -7.41 -2.02 24.83
C LYS A 128 -6.49 -0.82 24.68
N GLN A 129 -5.37 -0.99 23.98
CA GLN A 129 -4.42 0.10 23.73
C GLN A 129 -5.10 1.28 23.02
N LEU A 130 -5.92 1.02 21.98
CA LEU A 130 -6.62 2.08 21.27
C LEU A 130 -7.69 2.77 22.12
N LYS A 131 -8.37 2.03 23.01
CA LYS A 131 -9.31 2.62 23.99
C LYS A 131 -8.61 3.61 24.92
N GLU A 132 -7.41 3.28 25.38
CA GLU A 132 -6.59 4.16 26.23
C GLU A 132 -6.12 5.43 25.48
N MET A 133 -5.85 5.32 24.18
CA MET A 133 -5.48 6.46 23.33
C MET A 133 -6.67 7.35 22.98
N GLY A 134 -7.88 6.80 22.95
CA GLY A 134 -9.08 7.51 22.51
C GLY A 134 -9.22 7.64 20.98
N PRO A 135 -10.25 8.37 20.52
CA PRO A 135 -10.56 8.51 19.09
C PRO A 135 -9.41 9.13 18.30
N LEU A 136 -9.24 8.71 17.04
CA LEU A 136 -8.23 9.24 16.14
C LEU A 136 -8.27 10.78 16.10
N GLY A 137 -7.11 11.42 16.34
CA GLY A 137 -6.97 12.87 16.31
C GLY A 137 -7.36 13.54 17.62
N ILE A 138 -8.56 13.24 18.14
CA ILE A 138 -9.05 13.80 19.40
C ILE A 138 -8.16 13.36 20.57
N GLY A 139 -7.79 12.09 20.61
CA GLY A 139 -6.87 11.54 21.62
C GLY A 139 -5.47 12.16 21.59
N GLU A 140 -5.08 12.70 20.44
CA GLU A 140 -3.82 13.41 20.22
C GLU A 140 -3.95 14.94 20.31
N GLY A 141 -5.12 15.47 20.67
CA GLY A 141 -5.36 16.92 20.77
C GLY A 141 -5.34 17.65 19.42
N LYS A 142 -5.64 16.95 18.33
CA LYS A 142 -5.67 17.51 16.98
C LYS A 142 -7.05 17.96 16.54
N ASP A 143 -7.04 19.03 15.77
CA ASP A 143 -8.19 19.48 15.00
C ASP A 143 -8.52 18.48 13.86
N PRO A 144 -9.78 18.04 13.70
CA PRO A 144 -10.16 17.06 12.68
C PRO A 144 -9.88 17.49 11.24
N GLU A 145 -10.13 18.76 10.93
CA GLU A 145 -9.90 19.34 9.60
C GLU A 145 -8.41 19.39 9.28
N GLN A 146 -7.57 19.77 10.23
CA GLN A 146 -6.11 19.74 10.06
C GLN A 146 -5.60 18.30 9.87
N LEU A 147 -6.04 17.37 10.72
CA LEU A 147 -5.65 15.96 10.62
C LEU A 147 -6.01 15.36 9.26
N LYS A 148 -7.19 15.69 8.75
CA LYS A 148 -7.63 15.21 7.43
C LYS A 148 -6.69 15.70 6.32
N ARG A 149 -6.29 16.98 6.34
CA ARG A 149 -5.34 17.54 5.37
C ARG A 149 -3.96 16.88 5.47
N ASP A 150 -3.48 16.63 6.68
CA ASP A 150 -2.19 15.97 6.90
C ASP A 150 -2.20 14.54 6.37
N LEU A 151 -3.27 13.78 6.64
CA LEU A 151 -3.47 12.43 6.12
C LEU A 151 -3.61 12.42 4.60
N GLU A 152 -4.32 13.37 3.99
CA GLU A 152 -4.42 13.53 2.53
C GLU A 152 -3.05 13.84 1.90
N SER A 153 -2.24 14.68 2.56
CA SER A 153 -0.88 15.00 2.13
C SER A 153 0.03 13.78 2.17
N VAL A 154 -0.01 13.00 3.25
CA VAL A 154 0.77 11.77 3.38
C VAL A 154 0.27 10.70 2.41
N GLU A 155 -1.04 10.47 2.26
CA GLU A 155 -1.59 9.53 1.28
C GLU A 155 -1.14 9.90 -0.14
N SER A 156 -1.15 11.19 -0.47
CA SER A 156 -0.66 11.71 -1.74
C SER A 156 0.84 11.50 -1.93
N TYR A 157 1.66 11.78 -0.91
CA TYR A 157 3.10 11.58 -0.95
C TYR A 157 3.47 10.10 -1.12
N VAL A 158 2.82 9.23 -0.37
CA VAL A 158 2.95 7.77 -0.46
C VAL A 158 2.46 7.26 -1.82
N ARG A 159 1.41 7.88 -2.38
CA ARG A 159 0.91 7.59 -3.73
C ARG A 159 1.87 8.05 -4.82
N LYS A 160 2.63 9.13 -4.62
CA LYS A 160 3.65 9.56 -5.58
C LYS A 160 4.66 8.44 -5.68
N LYS A 161 4.66 7.77 -6.83
CA LYS A 161 5.62 6.69 -7.07
C LYS A 161 7.01 7.26 -6.91
N LEU A 162 7.74 6.72 -5.93
CA LEU A 162 9.17 6.96 -5.78
C LEU A 162 9.92 6.59 -7.07
N THR A 163 9.37 5.65 -7.84
CA THR A 163 9.89 5.18 -9.12
C THR A 163 8.85 5.33 -10.22
N SER A 164 9.10 6.27 -11.13
CA SER A 164 8.30 6.43 -12.35
C SER A 164 9.13 6.04 -13.57
N TYR A 165 8.44 5.77 -14.68
CA TYR A 165 9.08 5.43 -15.95
C TYR A 165 8.64 6.41 -17.01
N TYR A 166 9.59 6.80 -17.85
CA TYR A 166 9.41 7.73 -18.96
C TYR A 166 9.99 7.13 -20.22
N ILE A 167 9.30 7.29 -21.35
CA ILE A 167 9.79 6.85 -22.65
C ILE A 167 10.36 8.06 -23.36
N ASP A 168 11.65 8.01 -23.62
CA ASP A 168 12.42 9.00 -24.36
C ASP A 168 11.96 9.03 -25.84
N PRO A 169 11.35 10.14 -26.29
CA PRO A 169 10.84 10.25 -27.65
C PRO A 169 11.92 10.11 -28.72
N GLU A 170 13.14 10.58 -28.46
CA GLU A 170 14.24 10.59 -29.44
C GLU A 170 14.79 9.17 -29.68
N LYS A 171 14.68 8.30 -28.67
CA LYS A 171 15.18 6.93 -28.71
C LYS A 171 14.11 5.91 -29.08
N CYS A 172 12.83 6.23 -28.87
CA CYS A 172 11.75 5.28 -29.08
C CYS A 172 11.52 4.98 -30.56
N GLN A 173 11.61 3.70 -30.94
CA GLN A 173 11.41 3.25 -32.33
C GLN A 173 10.01 2.68 -32.62
N GLY A 174 9.06 2.78 -31.68
CA GLY A 174 7.68 2.32 -31.88
C GLY A 174 7.54 0.80 -32.09
N CYS A 175 8.38 -0.02 -31.44
CA CYS A 175 8.49 -1.48 -31.65
C CYS A 175 7.37 -2.35 -31.00
N MET A 176 6.46 -1.72 -30.26
CA MET A 176 5.34 -2.30 -29.50
C MET A 176 5.69 -3.32 -28.40
N ILE A 177 6.95 -3.46 -27.98
CA ILE A 177 7.34 -4.43 -26.95
C ILE A 177 6.79 -4.03 -25.57
N CYS A 178 7.04 -2.81 -25.13
CA CYS A 178 6.55 -2.31 -23.84
C CYS A 178 5.02 -2.24 -23.78
N LEU A 179 4.37 -1.87 -24.91
CA LEU A 179 2.92 -1.87 -25.07
C LEU A 179 2.31 -3.24 -24.74
N ARG A 180 2.81 -4.30 -25.40
CA ARG A 180 2.30 -5.68 -25.24
C ARG A 180 2.59 -6.30 -23.87
N LYS A 181 3.66 -5.86 -23.19
CA LYS A 181 4.06 -6.39 -21.89
C LYS A 181 3.50 -5.61 -20.70
N CYS A 182 2.78 -4.52 -20.92
CA CYS A 182 2.25 -3.72 -19.81
C CYS A 182 1.06 -4.45 -19.17
N PRO A 183 1.14 -4.86 -17.88
CA PRO A 183 0.08 -5.64 -17.24
C PRO A 183 -1.18 -4.82 -16.92
N VAL A 184 -1.09 -3.49 -17.03
CA VAL A 184 -2.16 -2.54 -16.69
C VAL A 184 -2.51 -1.62 -17.86
N GLU A 185 -2.02 -1.93 -19.07
CA GLU A 185 -2.34 -1.20 -20.31
C GLU A 185 -2.08 0.32 -20.21
N ALA A 186 -1.06 0.71 -19.44
CA ALA A 186 -0.70 2.12 -19.22
C ALA A 186 0.14 2.72 -20.36
N ILE A 187 0.53 1.92 -21.36
CA ILE A 187 1.32 2.42 -22.50
C ILE A 187 0.36 2.85 -23.60
N ILE A 188 0.46 4.09 -24.03
CA ILE A 188 -0.28 4.62 -25.17
C ILE A 188 0.68 4.62 -26.36
N GLY A 189 0.31 4.00 -27.47
CA GLY A 189 1.23 3.86 -28.60
C GLY A 189 0.76 2.91 -29.68
N GLY A 190 1.58 2.77 -30.72
CA GLY A 190 1.31 1.92 -31.88
C GLY A 190 2.58 1.57 -32.65
N LYS A 191 2.41 0.91 -33.80
CA LYS A 191 3.53 0.66 -34.73
C LYS A 191 3.98 1.98 -35.33
N ASN A 192 5.29 2.23 -35.34
CA ASN A 192 5.89 3.49 -35.84
C ASN A 192 5.34 4.75 -35.14
N LEU A 193 4.84 4.60 -33.92
CA LEU A 193 4.37 5.69 -33.08
C LEU A 193 5.17 5.67 -31.78
N ILE A 194 5.75 6.81 -31.41
CA ILE A 194 6.45 6.98 -30.14
C ILE A 194 5.48 6.67 -29.00
N HIS A 195 5.90 5.78 -28.11
CA HIS A 195 5.08 5.36 -26.98
C HIS A 195 5.19 6.37 -25.85
N VAL A 196 4.10 6.58 -25.13
CA VAL A 196 4.05 7.38 -23.90
C VAL A 196 3.40 6.56 -22.80
N ILE A 197 3.73 6.86 -21.55
CA ILE A 197 3.20 6.16 -20.38
C ILE A 197 2.16 7.06 -19.71
N ASP A 198 0.93 6.57 -19.63
CA ASP A 198 -0.13 7.13 -18.79
C ASP A 198 0.28 6.94 -17.32
N GLN A 199 0.70 8.03 -16.67
CA GLN A 199 1.22 7.99 -15.31
C GLN A 199 0.15 7.67 -14.26
N ASP A 200 -1.11 7.95 -14.55
CA ASP A 200 -2.25 7.67 -13.69
C ASP A 200 -2.62 6.18 -13.71
N LYS A 201 -2.51 5.52 -14.88
CA LYS A 201 -2.72 4.07 -15.01
C LYS A 201 -1.51 3.23 -14.63
N CYS A 202 -0.31 3.75 -14.83
CA CYS A 202 0.91 3.01 -14.56
C CYS A 202 0.97 2.56 -13.10
N ILE A 203 1.53 1.38 -12.82
CA ILE A 203 1.74 0.88 -11.44
C ILE A 203 3.22 0.85 -11.03
N GLY A 204 4.14 1.34 -11.87
CA GLY A 204 5.57 1.40 -11.55
C GLY A 204 6.28 0.05 -11.52
N CYS A 205 5.73 -1.00 -12.16
CA CYS A 205 6.30 -2.35 -12.15
C CYS A 205 7.65 -2.51 -12.88
N GLY A 206 8.06 -1.54 -13.70
CA GLY A 206 9.35 -1.58 -14.40
C GLY A 206 9.47 -2.55 -15.58
N ILE A 207 8.41 -3.26 -15.95
CA ILE A 207 8.43 -4.19 -17.09
C ILE A 207 8.78 -3.46 -18.40
N CYS A 208 8.28 -2.24 -18.60
CA CYS A 208 8.62 -1.43 -19.77
C CYS A 208 10.12 -1.12 -19.86
N PHE A 209 10.77 -0.84 -18.73
CA PHE A 209 12.20 -0.58 -18.62
C PHE A 209 13.01 -1.83 -18.96
N GLN A 210 12.71 -2.96 -18.31
CA GLN A 210 13.41 -4.22 -18.52
C GLN A 210 13.23 -4.79 -19.93
N SER A 211 12.08 -4.53 -20.55
CA SER A 211 11.76 -5.07 -21.88
C SER A 211 12.16 -4.16 -23.03
N CYS A 212 12.62 -2.93 -22.76
CA CYS A 212 13.11 -2.06 -23.82
C CYS A 212 14.40 -2.64 -24.41
N PRO A 213 14.48 -2.84 -25.74
CA PRO A 213 15.69 -3.36 -26.35
C PRO A 213 16.91 -2.50 -26.03
N PRO A 214 18.06 -3.09 -25.62
CA PRO A 214 19.28 -2.34 -25.28
C PRO A 214 19.78 -1.43 -26.40
N ARG A 215 19.54 -1.80 -27.67
CA ARG A 215 19.87 -0.98 -28.85
C ARG A 215 19.12 0.35 -28.93
N PHE A 216 17.98 0.47 -28.23
CA PHE A 216 17.19 1.70 -28.17
C PHE A 216 17.37 2.38 -26.82
N GLU A 217 17.32 1.62 -25.72
CA GLU A 217 17.41 2.13 -24.36
C GLU A 217 16.50 3.36 -24.14
N ALA A 218 15.28 3.26 -24.66
CA ALA A 218 14.34 4.38 -24.73
C ALA A 218 13.56 4.60 -23.42
N VAL A 219 13.61 3.67 -22.46
CA VAL A 219 12.85 3.82 -21.21
C VAL A 219 13.80 4.26 -20.10
N ARG A 220 13.51 5.40 -19.50
CA ARG A 220 14.25 5.96 -18.36
C ARG A 220 13.49 5.71 -17.06
N ARG A 221 14.23 5.35 -16.01
CA ARG A 221 13.72 5.29 -14.64
C ARG A 221 13.92 6.65 -13.98
N ILE A 222 12.84 7.26 -13.51
CA ILE A 222 12.85 8.53 -12.80
C ILE A 222 12.61 8.25 -11.32
N LEU A 223 13.48 8.77 -10.46
CA LEU A 223 13.42 8.56 -9.01
C LEU A 223 13.08 9.87 -8.32
N ALA A 224 11.99 9.89 -7.55
CA ALA A 224 11.54 11.02 -6.74
C ALA A 224 11.38 12.39 -7.46
N GLU A 225 11.38 12.39 -8.80
CA GLU A 225 11.26 13.58 -9.64
C GLU A 225 9.96 13.55 -10.47
N PRO A 226 9.41 14.72 -10.84
CA PRO A 226 8.24 14.78 -11.71
C PRO A 226 8.57 14.22 -13.09
N VAL A 227 7.65 13.42 -13.63
CA VAL A 227 7.78 12.87 -14.98
C VAL A 227 7.58 14.00 -16.00
N PRO A 228 8.44 14.12 -17.02
CA PRO A 228 8.24 15.08 -18.10
C PRO A 228 6.88 14.89 -18.79
N PRO A 229 6.22 15.98 -19.23
CA PRO A 229 4.96 15.87 -19.95
C PRO A 229 5.15 15.07 -21.25
N PRO A 230 4.14 14.27 -21.66
CA PRO A 230 4.21 13.54 -22.91
C PRO A 230 4.23 14.50 -24.11
N ILE A 231 4.93 14.11 -25.18
CA ILE A 231 4.91 14.86 -26.43
C ILE A 231 3.51 14.83 -27.08
N PRO A 232 3.09 15.90 -27.79
CA PRO A 232 1.80 15.97 -28.49
C PRO A 232 1.61 14.81 -29.47
N GLU A 233 0.37 14.42 -29.73
CA GLU A 233 0.07 13.26 -30.56
C GLU A 233 0.63 13.36 -31.98
N GLU A 234 0.62 14.57 -32.52
CA GLU A 234 1.10 14.94 -33.84
C GLU A 234 2.62 14.76 -33.98
N ALA A 235 3.36 14.94 -32.87
CA ALA A 235 4.81 14.81 -32.82
C ALA A 235 5.28 13.37 -32.57
N ARG A 236 4.36 12.41 -32.44
CA ARG A 236 4.69 11.02 -32.09
C ARG A 236 4.91 10.12 -33.30
N THR A 237 4.55 10.55 -34.51
CA THR A 237 4.68 9.72 -35.71
C THR A 237 6.13 9.63 -36.16
N ILE A 238 6.65 8.41 -36.28
CA ILE A 238 7.99 8.16 -36.78
C ILE A 238 7.91 8.01 -38.30
N ALA A 239 8.35 9.04 -39.03
CA ALA A 239 8.59 8.92 -40.46
C ALA A 239 9.81 8.00 -40.68
N ARG A 240 9.61 6.88 -41.38
CA ARG A 240 10.71 6.04 -41.84
C ARG A 240 10.90 6.33 -43.32
N GLU A 241 12.00 6.98 -43.68
CA GLU A 241 12.47 6.96 -45.06
C GLU A 241 12.82 5.51 -45.40
N GLY A 242 12.17 4.99 -46.43
CA GLY A 242 12.26 3.59 -46.87
C GLY A 242 13.53 3.29 -47.64
#